data_AF-A0A9P4LAI7-F1
#
_entry.id   AF-A0A9P4LAI7-F1
#
_cell.length_a   1.000
_cell.length_b   1.000
_cell.length_c   1.000
_cell.angle_alpha   90.00
_cell.angle_beta   90.00
_cell.angle_gamma   90.00
#
_symmetry.space_group_name_H-M   'P 1'
#
loop_
_entity.id
_entity.type
_entity.pdbx_description
1 polymer ?
#
loop_
_entity_poly.entity_id
_entity_poly.type
_entity_poly.pdbx_seq_one_letter_code
_entity_poly.pdbx_strand_id
1 'polypeptide(L)'
;MDHARKGEAALSASKYAEAIQHFTDALAVSPNAVKYYINRSTAYQRSSKYTEALADADLAVALAHKRGARELIKDAQSRRALTLFSLERYGDAEYLFGIVKEIDPKDKMLPMWNVKLAAKLKDIPDGDDRRKVTVKNVPDVQVTSASMPSNPAKGENDAPKKTDMPASSPKPVVPTPANKIKVDWYQNNESVTITILAKGVPKESATVEIEKDTFSISFPISGSTSDYSYVLDPLYAPIDPAQSKYQIKSTKVEVTLKKEMSGVKWHNLEGDREVKAEGEGEGENKSTIPFHILTNKSRESAPVYPTSSKSGTKNWDKLADEEADNEEIRGDETSHFFQKLYKDASPDQQRAMMKSYQESGGTVLSTDWKNVGDKTVVPQPPNGMEAKEY
;
A
#
# COMPACT_ATOMS: atom_id res chain seq x y z
N MET A 1 -16.94 0.85 5.62
CA MET A 1 -15.95 -0.20 5.97
C MET A 1 -14.99 -0.33 4.80
N ASP A 2 -13.71 -0.03 4.98
CA ASP A 2 -12.73 -0.03 3.88
C ASP A 2 -12.37 -1.46 3.44
N HIS A 3 -13.02 -1.93 2.36
CA HIS A 3 -12.79 -3.27 1.79
C HIS A 3 -11.34 -3.42 1.28
N ALA A 4 -10.67 -2.34 0.85
CA ALA A 4 -9.30 -2.42 0.36
C ALA A 4 -8.32 -2.77 1.49
N ARG A 5 -8.43 -2.07 2.64
CA ARG A 5 -7.62 -2.38 3.83
C ARG A 5 -7.87 -3.79 4.36
N LYS A 6 -9.13 -4.24 4.35
CA LYS A 6 -9.47 -5.63 4.74
C LYS A 6 -8.86 -6.65 3.78
N GLY A 7 -8.88 -6.38 2.48
CA GLY A 7 -8.25 -7.23 1.47
C GLY A 7 -6.74 -7.33 1.65
N GLU A 8 -6.07 -6.21 1.94
CA GLU A 8 -4.63 -6.20 2.22
C GLU A 8 -4.28 -6.98 3.50
N ALA A 9 -5.06 -6.82 4.57
CA ALA A 9 -4.89 -7.59 5.80
C ALA A 9 -5.16 -9.09 5.62
N ALA A 10 -6.17 -9.45 4.83
CA ALA A 10 -6.42 -10.86 4.50
C ALA A 10 -5.30 -11.46 3.65
N LEU A 11 -4.74 -10.68 2.71
CA LEU A 11 -3.63 -11.12 1.86
C LEU A 11 -2.34 -11.34 2.67
N SER A 12 -2.03 -10.47 3.64
CA SER A 12 -0.88 -10.65 4.54
C SER A 12 -1.09 -11.84 5.49
N ALA A 13 -2.33 -12.07 5.93
CA ALA A 13 -2.71 -13.24 6.73
C ALA A 13 -2.82 -14.55 5.90
N SER A 14 -2.43 -14.53 4.61
CA SER A 14 -2.54 -15.68 3.69
C SER A 14 -3.97 -16.23 3.52
N LYS A 15 -4.99 -15.44 3.86
CA LYS A 15 -6.42 -15.77 3.68
C LYS A 15 -6.86 -15.35 2.28
N TYR A 16 -6.43 -16.11 1.28
CA TYR A 16 -6.57 -15.70 -0.13
C TYR A 16 -8.02 -15.57 -0.58
N ALA A 17 -8.92 -16.47 -0.15
CA ALA A 17 -10.33 -16.40 -0.52
C ALA A 17 -11.00 -15.12 0.01
N GLU A 18 -10.75 -14.76 1.28
CA GLU A 18 -11.24 -13.51 1.88
C GLU A 18 -10.64 -12.28 1.19
N ALA A 19 -9.33 -12.32 0.90
CA ALA A 19 -8.64 -11.24 0.19
C ALA A 19 -9.25 -10.99 -1.19
N ILE A 20 -9.55 -12.06 -1.95
CA ILE A 20 -10.19 -11.98 -3.26
C ILE A 20 -11.58 -11.34 -3.16
N GLN A 21 -12.39 -11.74 -2.19
CA GLN A 21 -13.73 -11.16 -1.97
C GLN A 21 -13.62 -9.67 -1.64
N HIS A 22 -12.79 -9.32 -0.67
CA HIS A 22 -12.58 -7.91 -0.29
C HIS A 22 -12.04 -7.04 -1.41
N PHE A 23 -11.09 -7.52 -2.22
CA PHE A 23 -10.64 -6.76 -3.40
C PHE A 23 -11.71 -6.69 -4.48
N THR A 24 -12.57 -7.70 -4.62
CA THR A 24 -13.70 -7.66 -5.56
C THR A 24 -14.73 -6.62 -5.15
N ASP A 25 -15.07 -6.55 -3.86
CA ASP A 25 -15.94 -5.49 -3.32
C ASP A 25 -15.29 -4.10 -3.50
N ALA A 26 -13.99 -3.98 -3.22
CA ALA A 26 -13.26 -2.72 -3.41
C ALA A 26 -13.25 -2.27 -4.89
N LEU A 27 -13.14 -3.22 -5.83
CA LEU A 27 -13.21 -2.97 -7.26
C LEU A 27 -14.63 -2.65 -7.74
N ALA A 28 -15.67 -3.12 -7.06
CA ALA A 28 -17.05 -2.71 -7.36
C ALA A 28 -17.25 -1.20 -7.10
N VAL A 29 -16.58 -0.66 -6.08
CA VAL A 29 -16.61 0.78 -5.76
C VAL A 29 -15.61 1.57 -6.61
N SER A 30 -14.41 1.02 -6.83
CA SER A 30 -13.32 1.66 -7.58
C SER A 30 -12.82 0.80 -8.75
N PRO A 31 -13.56 0.72 -9.87
CA PRO A 31 -13.27 -0.22 -10.96
C PRO A 31 -11.98 0.03 -11.73
N ASN A 32 -11.37 1.21 -11.56
CA ASN A 32 -10.14 1.56 -12.26
C ASN A 32 -8.90 1.48 -11.36
N ALA A 33 -9.03 1.03 -10.11
CA ALA A 33 -7.95 1.02 -9.14
C ALA A 33 -6.92 -0.08 -9.44
N VAL A 34 -5.83 0.30 -10.10
CA VAL A 34 -4.73 -0.61 -10.51
C VAL A 34 -4.20 -1.47 -9.35
N LYS A 35 -3.98 -0.86 -8.18
CA LYS A 35 -3.44 -1.55 -7.00
C LYS A 35 -4.33 -2.72 -6.55
N TYR A 36 -5.65 -2.58 -6.67
CA TYR A 36 -6.59 -3.64 -6.27
C TYR A 36 -6.53 -4.83 -7.24
N TYR A 37 -6.38 -4.58 -8.53
CA TYR A 37 -6.11 -5.64 -9.51
C TYR A 37 -4.77 -6.34 -9.26
N ILE A 38 -3.70 -5.59 -8.96
CA ILE A 38 -2.38 -6.16 -8.62
C ILE A 38 -2.47 -7.06 -7.37
N ASN A 39 -3.14 -6.57 -6.31
CA ASN A 39 -3.27 -7.31 -5.06
C ASN A 39 -4.21 -8.52 -5.20
N ARG A 40 -5.30 -8.40 -5.97
CA ARG A 40 -6.21 -9.52 -6.24
C ARG A 40 -5.56 -10.57 -7.14
N SER A 41 -4.79 -10.15 -8.15
CA SER A 41 -3.93 -11.03 -8.95
C SER A 41 -2.94 -11.81 -8.06
N THR A 42 -2.33 -11.15 -7.08
CA THR A 42 -1.44 -11.80 -6.11
C THR A 42 -2.18 -12.86 -5.28
N ALA A 43 -3.40 -12.55 -4.81
CA ALA A 43 -4.22 -13.49 -4.07
C ALA A 43 -4.65 -14.70 -4.93
N TYR A 44 -5.01 -14.47 -6.19
CA TYR A 44 -5.31 -15.53 -7.15
C TYR A 44 -4.09 -16.40 -7.43
N GLN A 45 -2.92 -15.80 -7.68
CA GLN A 45 -1.69 -16.53 -7.93
C GLN A 45 -1.30 -17.42 -6.74
N ARG A 46 -1.38 -16.89 -5.51
CA ARG A 46 -1.08 -17.65 -4.28
C ARG A 46 -2.12 -18.72 -3.94
N SER A 47 -3.31 -18.65 -4.51
CA SER A 47 -4.35 -19.69 -4.42
C SER A 47 -4.38 -20.61 -5.66
N SER A 48 -3.33 -20.58 -6.48
CA SER A 48 -3.18 -21.40 -7.70
C SER A 48 -4.23 -21.15 -8.79
N LYS A 49 -4.93 -20.01 -8.74
CA LYS A 49 -5.89 -19.56 -9.74
C LYS A 49 -5.21 -18.70 -10.79
N TYR A 50 -4.35 -19.34 -11.58
CA TYR A 50 -3.42 -18.61 -12.46
C TYR A 50 -4.11 -17.92 -13.65
N THR A 51 -5.22 -18.46 -14.14
CA THR A 51 -5.96 -17.84 -15.25
C THR A 51 -6.60 -16.50 -14.84
N GLU A 52 -7.20 -16.45 -13.65
CA GLU A 52 -7.79 -15.24 -13.09
C GLU A 52 -6.70 -14.25 -12.65
N ALA A 53 -5.59 -14.75 -12.10
CA ALA A 53 -4.44 -13.92 -11.77
C ALA A 53 -3.88 -13.20 -13.01
N LEU A 54 -3.81 -13.89 -14.15
CA LEU A 54 -3.32 -13.34 -15.40
C LEU A 54 -4.28 -12.26 -15.94
N ALA A 55 -5.60 -12.53 -15.91
CA ALA A 55 -6.60 -11.56 -16.34
C ALA A 55 -6.54 -10.25 -15.53
N ASP A 56 -6.39 -10.35 -14.20
CA ASP A 56 -6.23 -9.18 -13.33
C ASP A 56 -4.90 -8.44 -13.58
N ALA A 57 -3.81 -9.18 -13.79
CA ALA A 57 -2.51 -8.57 -14.11
C ALA A 57 -2.54 -7.84 -15.47
N ASP A 58 -3.19 -8.42 -16.48
CA ASP A 58 -3.34 -7.82 -17.81
C ASP A 58 -4.15 -6.51 -17.72
N LEU A 59 -5.27 -6.53 -16.99
CA LEU A 59 -6.09 -5.34 -16.77
C LEU A 59 -5.34 -4.27 -15.97
N ALA A 60 -4.54 -4.68 -14.98
CA ALA A 60 -3.68 -3.76 -14.23
C ALA A 60 -2.66 -3.05 -15.13
N VAL A 61 -2.01 -3.77 -16.06
CA VAL A 61 -1.08 -3.17 -17.04
C VAL A 61 -1.82 -2.15 -17.91
N ALA A 62 -2.96 -2.54 -18.51
CA ALA A 62 -3.74 -1.64 -19.37
C ALA A 62 -4.16 -0.35 -18.64
N LEU A 63 -4.64 -0.47 -17.39
CA LEU A 63 -5.01 0.67 -16.55
C LEU A 63 -3.81 1.51 -16.12
N ALA A 64 -2.67 0.90 -15.82
CA ALA A 64 -1.45 1.60 -15.42
C ALA A 64 -0.88 2.44 -16.58
N HIS A 65 -0.87 1.89 -17.80
CA HIS A 65 -0.50 2.63 -19.02
C HIS A 65 -1.43 3.82 -19.27
N LYS A 66 -2.76 3.64 -19.11
CA LYS A 66 -3.73 4.74 -19.24
C LYS A 66 -3.49 5.87 -18.23
N ARG A 67 -2.93 5.56 -17.06
CA ARG A 67 -2.59 6.52 -16.00
C ARG A 67 -1.18 7.11 -16.13
N GLY A 68 -0.32 6.55 -16.97
CA GLY A 68 1.09 6.95 -17.09
C GLY A 68 1.92 6.65 -15.83
N ALA A 69 1.48 5.73 -14.97
CA ALA A 69 2.13 5.46 -13.69
C ALA A 69 3.21 4.37 -13.83
N ARG A 70 4.46 4.77 -14.12
CA ARG A 70 5.59 3.88 -14.40
C ARG A 70 5.79 2.78 -13.34
N GLU A 71 5.71 3.11 -12.05
CA GLU A 71 5.84 2.12 -10.96
C GLU A 71 4.73 1.08 -10.99
N LEU A 72 3.49 1.49 -11.25
CA LEU A 72 2.36 0.55 -11.35
C LEU A 72 2.43 -0.31 -12.61
N ILE A 73 2.99 0.21 -13.70
CA ILE A 73 3.28 -0.58 -14.90
C ILE A 73 4.31 -1.65 -14.55
N LYS A 74 5.40 -1.29 -13.87
CA LYS A 74 6.41 -2.23 -13.38
C LYS A 74 5.79 -3.35 -12.55
N ASP A 75 5.06 -2.99 -11.50
CA ASP A 75 4.45 -3.96 -10.57
C ASP A 75 3.46 -4.89 -11.28
N ALA A 76 2.63 -4.34 -12.17
CA ALA A 76 1.67 -5.13 -12.94
C ALA A 76 2.36 -6.08 -13.94
N GLN A 77 3.40 -5.63 -14.64
CA GLN A 77 4.20 -6.48 -15.54
C GLN A 77 4.92 -7.59 -14.76
N SER A 78 5.46 -7.28 -13.58
CA SER A 78 6.04 -8.28 -12.69
C SER A 78 5.01 -9.34 -12.29
N ARG A 79 3.78 -8.95 -11.90
CA ARG A 79 2.71 -9.93 -11.58
C ARG A 79 2.33 -10.80 -12.77
N ARG A 80 2.29 -10.20 -13.96
CA ARG A 80 2.00 -10.90 -15.20
C ARG A 80 3.08 -11.94 -15.54
N ALA A 81 4.35 -11.56 -15.45
CA ALA A 81 5.50 -12.44 -15.68
C ALA A 81 5.50 -13.62 -14.69
N LEU A 82 5.28 -13.34 -13.41
CA LEU A 82 5.18 -14.36 -12.35
C LEU A 82 4.05 -15.36 -12.60
N THR A 83 2.89 -14.87 -13.05
CA THR A 83 1.73 -15.72 -13.33
C THR A 83 1.96 -16.60 -14.56
N LEU A 84 2.58 -16.05 -15.62
CA LEU A 84 2.94 -16.80 -16.83
C LEU A 84 4.01 -17.86 -16.54
N PHE A 85 4.94 -17.58 -15.64
CA PHE A 85 5.89 -18.57 -15.14
C PHE A 85 5.16 -19.74 -14.45
N SER A 86 4.14 -19.45 -13.62
CA SER A 86 3.31 -20.48 -13.00
C SER A 86 2.44 -21.27 -13.99
N LEU A 87 2.09 -20.68 -15.15
CA LEU A 87 1.42 -21.34 -16.27
C LEU A 87 2.39 -22.08 -17.21
N GLU A 88 3.67 -22.19 -16.84
CA GLU A 88 4.74 -22.82 -17.65
C GLU A 88 4.99 -22.12 -19.01
N ARG A 89 4.54 -20.88 -19.17
CA ARG A 89 4.77 -20.05 -20.36
C ARG A 89 6.05 -19.25 -20.17
N TYR A 90 7.18 -19.94 -20.18
CA TYR A 90 8.48 -19.38 -19.82
C TYR A 90 9.01 -18.34 -20.82
N GLY A 91 8.77 -18.52 -22.12
CA GLY A 91 9.12 -17.53 -23.14
C GLY A 91 8.40 -16.20 -22.93
N ASP A 92 7.09 -16.25 -22.67
CA ASP A 92 6.31 -15.06 -22.33
C ASP A 92 6.80 -14.40 -21.03
N ALA A 93 7.09 -15.18 -20.00
CA ALA A 93 7.60 -14.66 -18.74
C ALA A 93 8.97 -13.99 -18.89
N GLU A 94 9.89 -14.58 -19.65
CA GLU A 94 11.20 -14.00 -19.96
C GLU A 94 11.07 -12.64 -20.69
N TYR A 95 10.21 -12.58 -21.71
CA TYR A 95 9.93 -11.34 -22.43
C TYR A 95 9.43 -10.22 -21.50
N LEU A 96 8.50 -10.54 -20.58
CA LEU A 96 7.96 -9.55 -19.64
C LEU A 96 8.97 -9.13 -18.58
N PHE A 97 9.82 -10.03 -18.08
CA PHE A 97 10.92 -9.62 -17.18
C PHE A 97 11.95 -8.74 -17.91
N GLY A 98 12.12 -8.92 -19.23
CA GLY A 98 12.86 -7.97 -20.07
C GLY A 98 12.28 -6.55 -20.01
N ILE A 99 10.96 -6.41 -20.14
CA ILE A 99 10.28 -5.12 -19.99
C ILE A 99 10.44 -4.55 -18.58
N VAL A 100 10.29 -5.38 -17.54
CA VAL A 100 10.50 -4.94 -16.14
C VAL A 100 11.92 -4.42 -15.95
N LYS A 101 12.93 -5.07 -16.54
CA LYS A 101 14.33 -4.64 -16.52
C LYS A 101 14.56 -3.31 -17.24
N GLU A 102 13.85 -3.05 -18.34
CA GLU A 102 13.90 -1.74 -19.03
C GLU A 102 13.31 -0.62 -18.17
N ILE A 103 12.25 -0.92 -17.41
CA ILE A 103 11.61 0.02 -16.50
C ILE A 103 12.48 0.28 -15.27
N ASP A 104 13.02 -0.78 -14.64
CA ASP A 104 13.86 -0.71 -13.44
C ASP A 104 14.95 -1.79 -13.49
N PRO A 105 16.17 -1.44 -13.94
CA PRO A 105 17.27 -2.40 -14.02
C PRO A 105 17.76 -2.90 -12.66
N LYS A 106 17.42 -2.21 -11.57
CA LYS A 106 17.87 -2.52 -10.21
C LYS A 106 16.80 -3.24 -9.39
N ASP A 107 15.72 -3.68 -10.03
CA ASP A 107 14.69 -4.44 -9.34
C ASP A 107 15.28 -5.72 -8.74
N LYS A 108 15.14 -5.85 -7.42
CA LYS A 108 15.72 -6.93 -6.61
C LYS A 108 15.16 -8.30 -6.97
N MET A 109 13.99 -8.37 -7.62
CA MET A 109 13.38 -9.64 -8.00
C MET A 109 14.02 -10.25 -9.25
N LEU A 110 14.56 -9.42 -10.15
CA LEU A 110 15.04 -9.85 -11.47
C LEU A 110 16.14 -10.92 -11.40
N PRO A 111 17.21 -10.80 -10.56
CA PRO A 111 18.26 -11.81 -10.53
C PRO A 111 17.73 -13.21 -10.18
N MET A 112 16.87 -13.30 -9.15
CA MET A 112 16.29 -14.56 -8.72
C MET A 112 15.40 -15.18 -9.81
N TRP A 113 14.54 -14.39 -10.44
CA TRP A 113 13.61 -14.89 -11.45
C TRP A 113 14.30 -15.23 -12.78
N ASN A 114 15.35 -14.50 -13.16
CA ASN A 114 16.15 -14.83 -14.34
C ASN A 114 16.86 -16.18 -14.17
N VAL A 115 17.40 -16.47 -12.97
CA VAL A 115 18.00 -17.80 -12.69
C VAL A 115 16.95 -18.90 -12.75
N LYS A 116 15.77 -18.70 -12.16
CA LYS A 116 14.67 -19.67 -12.21
C LYS A 116 14.18 -19.93 -13.63
N LEU A 117 14.07 -18.88 -14.45
CA LEU A 117 13.70 -18.99 -15.86
C LEU A 117 14.78 -19.72 -16.67
N ALA A 118 16.04 -19.34 -16.51
CA ALA A 118 17.15 -20.00 -17.22
C ALA A 118 17.21 -21.50 -16.90
N ALA A 119 16.98 -21.88 -15.64
CA ALA A 119 16.90 -23.28 -15.23
C ALA A 119 15.73 -24.01 -15.94
N LYS A 120 14.53 -23.43 -15.93
CA LYS A 120 13.36 -24.02 -16.59
C LYS A 120 13.51 -24.11 -18.11
N LEU A 121 14.07 -23.09 -18.74
CA LEU A 121 14.30 -23.05 -20.17
C LEU A 121 15.33 -24.11 -20.57
N LYS A 122 16.42 -24.28 -19.81
CA LYS A 122 17.46 -25.30 -20.08
C LYS A 122 16.90 -26.71 -20.24
N ASP A 123 15.88 -27.06 -19.46
CA ASP A 123 15.27 -28.40 -19.47
C ASP A 123 14.26 -28.60 -20.62
N ILE A 124 13.88 -27.54 -21.32
CA ILE A 124 12.86 -27.57 -22.38
C ILE A 124 13.55 -27.57 -23.74
N PRO A 125 13.17 -28.42 -24.72
CA PRO A 125 13.76 -28.41 -26.05
C PRO A 125 13.57 -27.10 -26.82
N ASP A 126 14.51 -26.77 -27.70
CA ASP A 126 14.36 -25.66 -28.62
C ASP A 126 13.19 -25.93 -29.58
N GLY A 127 12.19 -25.03 -29.59
CA GLY A 127 10.98 -25.14 -30.41
C GLY A 127 9.69 -25.48 -29.65
N ASP A 128 9.78 -25.81 -28.36
CA ASP A 128 8.61 -26.05 -27.50
C ASP A 128 7.74 -24.78 -27.37
N ASP A 129 6.42 -24.97 -27.33
CA ASP A 129 5.44 -23.88 -27.17
C ASP A 129 5.68 -23.06 -25.90
N ARG A 130 6.20 -23.67 -24.83
CA ARG A 130 6.54 -23.01 -23.57
C ARG A 130 7.67 -21.98 -23.71
N ARG A 131 8.49 -22.08 -24.76
CA ARG A 131 9.55 -21.11 -25.09
C ARG A 131 9.08 -20.00 -26.02
N LYS A 132 7.87 -20.09 -26.58
CA LYS A 132 7.36 -19.09 -27.52
C LYS A 132 6.88 -17.84 -26.80
N VAL A 133 7.17 -16.68 -27.40
CA VAL A 133 6.61 -15.39 -26.98
C VAL A 133 5.35 -15.12 -27.81
N THR A 134 4.24 -15.01 -27.12
CA THR A 134 2.88 -14.80 -27.64
C THR A 134 2.23 -13.55 -27.05
N VAL A 135 2.72 -13.07 -25.90
CA VAL A 135 2.20 -11.87 -25.24
C VAL A 135 2.80 -10.57 -25.78
N LYS A 136 1.99 -9.51 -25.82
CA LYS A 136 2.42 -8.15 -26.15
C LYS A 136 2.80 -7.38 -24.89
N ASN A 137 3.60 -6.31 -25.02
CA ASN A 137 3.95 -5.40 -23.93
C ASN A 137 2.70 -4.86 -23.21
N VAL A 138 1.81 -4.17 -23.94
CA VAL A 138 0.50 -3.76 -23.43
C VAL A 138 -0.54 -4.76 -23.92
N PRO A 139 -1.29 -5.42 -23.02
CA PRO A 139 -2.35 -6.33 -23.42
C PRO A 139 -3.56 -5.55 -23.95
N ASP A 140 -4.18 -6.07 -25.00
CA ASP A 140 -5.37 -5.50 -25.64
C ASP A 140 -6.65 -5.82 -24.84
N VAL A 141 -6.65 -5.51 -23.54
CA VAL A 141 -7.82 -5.72 -22.67
C VAL A 141 -8.77 -4.55 -22.84
N GLN A 142 -10.02 -4.82 -23.21
CA GLN A 142 -11.08 -3.81 -23.15
C GLN A 142 -11.30 -3.43 -21.68
N VAL A 143 -10.83 -2.24 -21.30
CA VAL A 143 -11.11 -1.65 -19.99
C VAL A 143 -12.59 -1.23 -19.96
N THR A 144 -13.48 -2.19 -19.76
CA THR A 144 -14.91 -1.93 -19.62
C THR A 144 -15.16 -1.25 -18.28
N SER A 145 -15.68 -0.03 -18.31
CA SER A 145 -16.28 0.56 -17.13
C SER A 145 -17.62 -0.14 -16.85
N ALA A 146 -17.61 -1.04 -15.85
CA ALA A 146 -18.72 -1.71 -15.14
C ALA A 146 -19.16 -3.15 -15.57
N SER A 147 -19.19 -4.02 -14.55
CA SER A 147 -19.98 -5.25 -14.31
C SER A 147 -19.44 -6.65 -14.71
N MET A 148 -19.54 -7.61 -13.78
CA MET A 148 -19.44 -9.09 -13.93
C MET A 148 -20.62 -9.72 -13.14
N PRO A 149 -21.10 -10.97 -13.37
CA PRO A 149 -20.63 -12.00 -14.31
C PRO A 149 -21.70 -12.51 -15.32
N SER A 150 -21.23 -13.37 -16.22
CA SER A 150 -21.85 -14.01 -17.40
C SER A 150 -22.98 -15.01 -17.16
N ASN A 151 -23.87 -15.17 -18.16
CA ASN A 151 -24.26 -16.49 -18.72
C ASN A 151 -24.62 -16.34 -20.23
N PRO A 152 -24.52 -17.40 -21.07
CA PRO A 152 -24.19 -17.28 -22.50
C PRO A 152 -25.39 -17.37 -23.45
N ALA A 153 -25.19 -16.86 -24.68
CA ALA A 153 -25.40 -17.56 -25.98
C ALA A 153 -26.04 -16.69 -27.09
N LYS A 154 -25.42 -16.79 -28.29
CA LYS A 154 -25.91 -16.48 -29.66
C LYS A 154 -26.18 -15.01 -30.00
N GLY A 155 -25.86 -14.48 -31.19
CA GLY A 155 -25.27 -14.96 -32.45
C GLY A 155 -24.86 -13.68 -33.23
N GLU A 156 -23.72 -13.72 -33.94
CA GLU A 156 -23.65 -13.81 -35.40
C GLU A 156 -23.74 -12.44 -36.12
N ASN A 157 -22.62 -12.09 -36.78
CA ASN A 157 -22.38 -11.22 -37.94
C ASN A 157 -23.33 -10.03 -38.22
N ASP A 158 -22.80 -8.80 -38.31
CA ASP A 158 -22.32 -8.21 -39.57
C ASP A 158 -21.81 -6.77 -39.35
N ALA A 159 -20.89 -6.31 -40.20
CA ALA A 159 -20.41 -4.94 -40.29
C ALA A 159 -20.17 -4.61 -41.77
N PRO A 160 -19.95 -3.35 -42.21
CA PRO A 160 -20.29 -2.04 -41.65
C PRO A 160 -20.96 -1.12 -42.70
N LYS A 161 -21.42 0.09 -42.31
CA LYS A 161 -21.48 1.22 -43.27
C LYS A 161 -21.27 2.58 -42.60
N LYS A 162 -20.27 3.30 -43.10
CA LYS A 162 -19.96 4.72 -42.86
C LYS A 162 -20.96 5.61 -43.61
N THR A 163 -21.24 6.81 -43.07
CA THR A 163 -21.16 8.11 -43.80
C THR A 163 -21.40 9.31 -42.87
N ASP A 164 -20.41 10.20 -42.84
CA ASP A 164 -20.40 11.67 -42.87
C ASP A 164 -21.14 12.57 -41.86
N MET A 165 -20.36 13.52 -41.34
CA MET A 165 -20.75 14.73 -40.59
C MET A 165 -21.21 15.86 -41.55
N PRO A 166 -21.87 16.92 -41.01
CA PRO A 166 -21.14 18.20 -40.91
C PRO A 166 -21.36 19.03 -39.62
N ALA A 167 -20.42 19.97 -39.42
CA ALA A 167 -20.22 21.11 -38.48
C ALA A 167 -21.38 21.56 -37.56
N SER A 168 -21.21 21.64 -36.23
CA SER A 168 -20.54 22.64 -35.36
C SER A 168 -21.44 23.80 -34.88
N SER A 169 -21.95 23.64 -33.66
CA SER A 169 -22.46 24.69 -32.75
C SER A 169 -21.89 24.42 -31.34
N PRO A 170 -21.71 25.43 -30.47
CA PRO A 170 -21.03 25.25 -29.18
C PRO A 170 -21.84 24.30 -28.31
N LYS A 171 -21.25 23.13 -28.02
CA LYS A 171 -21.91 22.08 -27.24
C LYS A 171 -22.25 22.63 -25.84
N PRO A 172 -23.48 22.43 -25.35
CA PRO A 172 -23.81 22.75 -23.96
C PRO A 172 -22.84 22.00 -23.04
N VAL A 173 -22.30 22.70 -22.04
CA VAL A 173 -21.36 22.13 -21.07
C VAL A 173 -22.11 21.06 -20.29
N VAL A 174 -21.91 19.80 -20.65
CA VAL A 174 -22.52 18.67 -19.94
C VAL A 174 -21.94 18.66 -18.52
N PRO A 175 -22.79 18.75 -17.48
CA PRO A 175 -22.35 18.75 -16.09
C PRO A 175 -21.64 17.45 -15.73
N THR A 176 -20.61 17.52 -14.89
CA THR A 176 -19.95 16.32 -14.37
C THR A 176 -20.85 15.64 -13.33
N PRO A 177 -21.26 14.37 -13.51
CA PRO A 177 -21.99 13.62 -12.48
C PRO A 177 -21.15 13.49 -11.20
N ALA A 178 -21.79 13.44 -10.01
CA ALA A 178 -21.14 13.37 -8.70
C ALA A 178 -19.95 12.38 -8.65
N ASN A 179 -20.18 11.17 -9.17
CA ASN A 179 -19.22 10.05 -9.17
C ASN A 179 -17.99 10.26 -10.06
N LYS A 180 -17.93 11.36 -10.82
CA LYS A 180 -16.80 11.74 -11.69
C LYS A 180 -16.10 13.02 -11.23
N ILE A 181 -16.59 13.68 -10.18
CA ILE A 181 -15.92 14.84 -9.59
C ILE A 181 -14.65 14.34 -8.90
N LYS A 182 -13.50 14.85 -9.34
CA LYS A 182 -12.20 14.53 -8.76
C LYS A 182 -11.69 15.73 -7.98
N VAL A 183 -11.12 15.49 -6.80
CA VAL A 183 -10.43 16.50 -6.01
C VAL A 183 -8.93 16.22 -6.10
N ASP A 184 -8.16 17.23 -6.45
CA ASP A 184 -6.70 17.21 -6.43
C ASP A 184 -6.21 18.35 -5.54
N TRP A 185 -5.03 18.24 -4.96
CA TRP A 185 -4.47 19.30 -4.15
C TRP A 185 -2.96 19.33 -4.23
N TYR A 186 -2.41 20.53 -4.14
CA TYR A 186 -0.98 20.76 -4.02
C TYR A 186 -0.74 21.87 -3.01
N GLN A 187 0.50 22.03 -2.57
CA GLN A 187 0.86 23.05 -1.61
C GLN A 187 2.21 23.66 -1.95
N ASN A 188 2.43 24.85 -1.43
CA ASN A 188 3.75 25.45 -1.28
C ASN A 188 3.99 25.72 0.21
N ASN A 189 5.04 26.48 0.54
CA ASN A 189 5.38 26.79 1.94
C ASN A 189 4.32 27.67 2.64
N GLU A 190 3.48 28.38 1.88
CA GLU A 190 2.58 29.41 2.41
C GLU A 190 1.09 29.11 2.21
N SER A 191 0.72 28.28 1.24
CA SER A 191 -0.66 28.00 0.88
C SER A 191 -0.86 26.57 0.40
N VAL A 192 -2.10 26.11 0.54
CA VAL A 192 -2.62 24.84 0.04
C VAL A 192 -3.67 25.16 -1.01
N THR A 193 -3.55 24.59 -2.20
CA THR A 193 -4.53 24.78 -3.27
C THR A 193 -5.27 23.49 -3.55
N ILE A 194 -6.58 23.51 -3.38
CA ILE A 194 -7.52 22.42 -3.63
C ILE A 194 -8.21 22.69 -4.97
N THR A 195 -8.18 21.71 -5.88
CA THR A 195 -8.81 21.77 -7.19
C THR A 195 -9.89 20.71 -7.31
N ILE A 196 -11.15 21.14 -7.41
CA ILE A 196 -12.31 20.28 -7.58
C ILE A 196 -12.71 20.31 -9.06
N LEU A 197 -12.45 19.22 -9.78
CA LEU A 197 -12.71 19.07 -11.21
C LEU A 197 -14.19 18.76 -11.48
N ALA A 198 -15.03 19.80 -11.37
CA ALA A 198 -16.45 19.75 -11.68
C ALA A 198 -16.78 20.70 -12.85
N LYS A 199 -17.38 20.18 -13.92
CA LYS A 199 -17.85 20.98 -15.06
C LYS A 199 -19.28 21.45 -14.80
N GLY A 200 -19.54 22.72 -15.12
CA GLY A 200 -20.89 23.29 -15.01
C GLY A 200 -21.33 23.62 -13.59
N VAL A 201 -20.40 23.90 -12.67
CA VAL A 201 -20.74 24.38 -11.32
C VAL A 201 -21.39 25.77 -11.43
N PRO A 202 -22.61 25.98 -10.92
CA PRO A 202 -23.26 27.28 -10.98
C PRO A 202 -22.63 28.19 -9.91
N LYS A 203 -22.16 29.37 -10.33
CA LYS A 203 -21.49 30.32 -9.43
C LYS A 203 -22.41 30.89 -8.36
N GLU A 204 -23.70 31.01 -8.67
CA GLU A 204 -24.69 31.67 -7.81
C GLU A 204 -25.29 30.74 -6.75
N SER A 205 -25.19 29.43 -6.94
CA SER A 205 -25.76 28.41 -6.04
C SER A 205 -24.71 27.54 -5.36
N ALA A 206 -23.42 27.89 -5.50
CA ALA A 206 -22.33 27.21 -4.81
C ALA A 206 -22.05 27.93 -3.49
N THR A 207 -22.10 27.19 -2.39
CA THR A 207 -21.76 27.69 -1.05
C THR A 207 -20.35 27.24 -0.73
N VAL A 208 -19.48 28.19 -0.37
CA VAL A 208 -18.10 27.93 0.04
C VAL A 208 -17.88 28.56 1.41
N GLU A 209 -17.56 27.74 2.40
CA GLU A 209 -17.26 28.17 3.76
C GLU A 209 -15.81 27.83 4.09
N ILE A 210 -15.06 28.83 4.52
CA ILE A 210 -13.66 28.71 4.90
C ILE A 210 -13.54 29.22 6.33
N GLU A 211 -13.25 28.32 7.26
CA GLU A 211 -13.00 28.62 8.66
C GLU A 211 -11.55 28.32 9.03
N LYS A 212 -11.16 28.61 10.28
CA LYS A 212 -9.77 28.48 10.73
C LYS A 212 -9.24 27.06 10.59
N ASP A 213 -10.05 26.07 10.94
CA ASP A 213 -9.68 24.65 10.93
C ASP A 213 -10.60 23.81 10.04
N THR A 214 -11.56 24.43 9.35
CA THR A 214 -12.59 23.71 8.58
C THR A 214 -12.76 24.33 7.20
N PHE A 215 -12.99 23.48 6.21
CA PHE A 215 -13.33 23.89 4.86
C PHE A 215 -14.55 23.11 4.36
N SER A 216 -15.58 23.80 3.90
CA SER A 216 -16.80 23.19 3.36
C SER A 216 -17.13 23.81 2.01
N ILE A 217 -17.52 22.98 1.05
CA ILE A 217 -18.08 23.44 -0.23
C ILE A 217 -19.25 22.55 -0.63
N SER A 218 -20.34 23.19 -1.01
CA SER A 218 -21.52 22.53 -1.55
C SER A 218 -22.04 23.22 -2.81
N PHE A 219 -22.51 22.44 -3.78
CA PHE A 219 -23.16 22.97 -4.98
C PHE A 219 -24.08 21.92 -5.62
N PRO A 220 -25.17 22.35 -6.29
CA PRO A 220 -26.08 21.44 -6.96
C PRO A 220 -25.44 20.83 -8.19
N ILE A 221 -25.68 19.52 -8.41
CA ILE A 221 -25.19 18.78 -9.56
C ILE A 221 -26.32 18.68 -10.59
N SER A 222 -26.13 19.29 -11.75
CA SER A 222 -27.11 19.22 -12.83
C SER A 222 -27.26 17.77 -13.34
N GLY A 223 -28.46 17.21 -13.19
CA GLY A 223 -28.78 15.80 -13.52
C GLY A 223 -28.91 14.87 -12.31
N SER A 224 -28.74 15.38 -11.09
CA SER A 224 -29.02 14.68 -9.82
C SER A 224 -29.98 15.51 -8.97
N THR A 225 -30.83 14.88 -8.17
CA THR A 225 -31.65 15.55 -7.15
C THR A 225 -30.86 15.87 -5.88
N SER A 226 -29.58 15.50 -5.82
CA SER A 226 -28.72 15.68 -4.66
C SER A 226 -27.55 16.61 -4.98
N ASP A 227 -27.23 17.47 -4.02
CA ASP A 227 -26.09 18.40 -4.09
C ASP A 227 -24.77 17.67 -3.84
N TYR A 228 -23.70 18.15 -4.46
CA TYR A 228 -22.34 17.76 -4.11
C TYR A 228 -21.96 18.47 -2.80
N SER A 229 -21.39 17.76 -1.85
CA SER A 229 -20.80 18.33 -0.64
C SER A 229 -19.42 17.73 -0.43
N TYR A 230 -18.45 18.59 -0.13
CA TYR A 230 -17.10 18.22 0.24
C TYR A 230 -16.70 19.02 1.48
N VAL A 231 -16.37 18.31 2.55
CA VAL A 231 -16.08 18.88 3.88
C VAL A 231 -14.73 18.33 4.34
N LEU A 232 -13.88 19.21 4.84
CA LEU A 232 -12.64 18.90 5.53
C LEU A 232 -12.74 19.44 6.95
N ASP A 233 -12.91 18.54 7.91
CA ASP A 233 -13.04 18.85 9.33
C ASP A 233 -12.41 17.72 10.16
N PRO A 234 -11.27 17.94 10.85
CA PRO A 234 -10.45 19.15 10.85
C PRO A 234 -9.42 19.16 9.70
N LEU A 235 -9.01 20.35 9.28
CA LEU A 235 -7.86 20.56 8.40
C LEU A 235 -6.55 20.14 9.11
N TYR A 236 -5.56 19.74 8.33
CA TYR A 236 -4.27 19.26 8.84
C TYR A 236 -3.56 20.28 9.74
N ALA A 237 -3.69 21.57 9.43
CA ALA A 237 -3.22 22.66 10.27
C ALA A 237 -4.12 23.90 10.08
N PRO A 238 -4.12 24.83 11.04
CA PRO A 238 -4.88 26.06 10.92
C PRO A 238 -4.51 26.90 9.68
N ILE A 239 -5.53 27.53 9.10
CA ILE A 239 -5.41 28.45 7.97
C ILE A 239 -5.87 29.85 8.36
N ASP A 240 -5.52 30.84 7.53
CA ASP A 240 -6.05 32.21 7.61
C ASP A 240 -7.24 32.35 6.65
N PRO A 241 -8.49 32.40 7.14
CA PRO A 241 -9.67 32.54 6.29
C PRO A 241 -9.70 33.86 5.52
N ALA A 242 -9.16 34.95 6.09
CA ALA A 242 -9.22 36.28 5.49
C ALA A 242 -8.30 36.40 4.25
N GLN A 243 -7.21 35.63 4.23
CA GLN A 243 -6.28 35.57 3.09
C GLN A 243 -6.57 34.42 2.12
N SER A 244 -7.50 33.53 2.46
CA SER A 244 -7.90 32.42 1.62
C SER A 244 -8.88 32.88 0.53
N LYS A 245 -8.78 32.27 -0.66
CA LYS A 245 -9.54 32.69 -1.85
C LYS A 245 -10.09 31.48 -2.58
N TYR A 246 -11.21 31.65 -3.28
CA TYR A 246 -11.76 30.63 -4.17
C TYR A 246 -12.13 31.22 -5.54
N GLN A 247 -12.09 30.38 -6.57
CA GLN A 247 -12.45 30.72 -7.93
C GLN A 247 -13.21 29.57 -8.59
N ILE A 248 -14.48 29.81 -8.93
CA ILE A 248 -15.32 28.87 -9.67
C ILE A 248 -15.14 29.13 -11.16
N LYS A 249 -14.59 28.18 -11.91
CA LYS A 249 -14.45 28.17 -13.37
C LYS A 249 -15.46 27.21 -14.00
N SER A 250 -15.67 27.32 -15.31
CA SER A 250 -16.62 26.43 -16.04
C SER A 250 -16.23 24.95 -16.00
N THR A 251 -14.95 24.65 -15.75
CA THR A 251 -14.38 23.30 -15.76
C THR A 251 -13.93 22.77 -14.40
N LYS A 252 -13.78 23.65 -13.41
CA LYS A 252 -13.26 23.33 -12.07
C LYS A 252 -13.52 24.44 -11.06
N VAL A 253 -13.49 24.09 -9.77
CA VAL A 253 -13.40 25.03 -8.66
C VAL A 253 -11.98 24.97 -8.10
N GLU A 254 -11.34 26.11 -7.93
CA GLU A 254 -10.03 26.23 -7.30
C GLU A 254 -10.18 26.97 -5.98
N VAL A 255 -9.65 26.41 -4.90
CA VAL A 255 -9.65 27.03 -3.57
C VAL A 255 -8.21 27.09 -3.10
N THR A 256 -7.73 28.27 -2.79
CA THR A 256 -6.39 28.51 -2.24
C THR A 256 -6.54 28.93 -0.77
N LEU A 257 -6.15 28.04 0.13
CA LEU A 257 -6.13 28.23 1.56
C LEU A 257 -4.75 28.75 1.99
N LYS A 258 -4.68 29.90 2.66
CA LYS A 258 -3.42 30.45 3.20
C LYS A 258 -3.12 29.77 4.54
N LYS A 259 -1.94 29.20 4.72
CA LYS A 259 -1.53 28.58 5.99
C LYS A 259 -1.31 29.68 7.05
N GLU A 260 -1.78 29.47 8.27
CA GLU A 260 -1.52 30.39 9.39
C GLU A 260 -0.02 30.39 9.75
N MET A 261 0.61 29.21 9.73
CA MET A 261 2.06 29.04 9.91
C MET A 261 2.74 28.68 8.60
N SER A 262 3.59 29.58 8.10
CA SER A 262 4.43 29.32 6.92
C SER A 262 5.49 28.26 7.22
N GLY A 263 5.75 27.37 6.26
CA GLY A 263 6.73 26.28 6.37
C GLY A 263 6.17 24.94 6.87
N VAL A 264 4.93 24.89 7.37
CA VAL A 264 4.29 23.62 7.76
C VAL A 264 3.97 22.81 6.51
N LYS A 265 4.59 21.64 6.35
CA LYS A 265 4.32 20.71 5.25
C LYS A 265 3.15 19.80 5.60
N TRP A 266 2.08 19.87 4.81
CA TRP A 266 0.89 19.05 4.99
C TRP A 266 1.13 17.67 4.39
N HIS A 267 0.97 16.61 5.16
CA HIS A 267 1.05 15.24 4.63
C HIS A 267 -0.31 14.74 4.12
N ASN A 268 -1.40 15.32 4.62
CA ASN A 268 -2.78 15.15 4.18
C ASN A 268 -3.52 16.49 4.28
N LEU A 269 -4.73 16.57 3.72
CA LEU A 269 -5.62 17.73 3.89
C LEU A 269 -6.36 17.71 5.24
N GLU A 270 -6.71 16.52 5.71
CA GLU A 270 -7.36 16.29 7.01
C GLU A 270 -6.31 16.02 8.09
N GLY A 271 -6.56 16.53 9.30
CA GLY A 271 -5.78 16.28 10.50
C GLY A 271 -6.44 15.25 11.42
N ASP A 272 -5.64 14.52 12.19
CA ASP A 272 -6.12 13.58 13.22
C ASP A 272 -6.24 14.26 14.60
N ARG A 273 -6.49 15.58 14.61
CA ARG A 273 -6.48 16.37 15.84
C ARG A 273 -7.85 16.31 16.48
N GLU A 274 -7.95 15.73 17.68
CA GLU A 274 -9.10 16.01 18.55
C GLU A 274 -9.09 17.53 18.84
N VAL A 275 -10.09 18.24 18.33
CA VAL A 275 -10.29 19.65 18.62
C VAL A 275 -10.59 19.77 20.11
N LYS A 276 -9.55 20.02 20.92
CA LYS A 276 -9.75 20.58 22.25
C LYS A 276 -10.36 21.96 22.04
N ALA A 277 -11.64 22.09 22.37
CA ALA A 277 -12.27 23.37 22.57
C ALA A 277 -11.55 24.06 23.74
N GLU A 278 -10.53 24.85 23.45
CA GLU A 278 -9.97 25.81 24.40
C GLU A 278 -10.58 27.17 24.09
N GLY A 279 -11.48 27.58 24.97
CA GLY A 279 -12.19 28.85 24.92
C GLY A 279 -13.34 28.85 25.92
N GLU A 280 -13.01 28.80 27.22
CA GLU A 280 -13.90 29.39 28.22
C GLU A 280 -14.07 30.88 27.87
N GLY A 281 -15.28 31.23 27.48
CA GLY A 281 -15.74 32.59 27.20
C GLY A 281 -17.26 32.56 27.20
N GLU A 282 -17.82 33.02 28.32
CA GLU A 282 -19.23 33.02 28.68
C GLU A 282 -20.15 33.59 27.58
N GLY A 283 -21.29 32.94 27.32
CA GLY A 283 -22.31 33.45 26.41
C GLY A 283 -23.40 32.44 26.06
N GLU A 284 -24.48 32.45 26.84
CA GLU A 284 -25.65 31.56 26.83
C GLU A 284 -26.39 31.42 25.48
N ASN A 285 -26.69 30.20 25.02
CA ASN A 285 -28.05 29.62 25.08
C ASN A 285 -28.23 28.25 24.37
N LYS A 286 -28.61 27.26 25.19
CA LYS A 286 -29.33 25.98 24.99
C LYS A 286 -29.83 25.58 23.58
N SER A 287 -29.58 24.31 23.22
CA SER A 287 -30.61 23.26 23.42
C SER A 287 -30.01 21.84 23.40
N THR A 288 -30.08 21.16 24.53
CA THR A 288 -29.58 19.80 24.79
C THR A 288 -30.66 18.78 24.46
N ILE A 289 -30.34 17.78 23.62
CA ILE A 289 -31.10 16.52 23.55
C ILE A 289 -30.41 15.53 24.50
N PRO A 290 -31.14 14.88 25.44
CA PRO A 290 -30.55 14.09 26.53
C PRO A 290 -29.93 12.76 26.09
N PHE A 291 -28.71 12.51 26.57
CA PHE A 291 -27.83 11.38 26.26
C PHE A 291 -28.15 10.10 27.06
N HIS A 292 -29.42 9.73 27.23
CA HIS A 292 -29.80 8.53 28.00
C HIS A 292 -30.07 7.27 27.15
N ILE A 293 -29.88 7.29 25.82
CA ILE A 293 -30.24 6.15 24.93
C ILE A 293 -29.01 5.33 24.46
N LEU A 294 -27.77 5.70 24.82
CA LEU A 294 -26.57 5.02 24.31
C LEU A 294 -25.60 4.45 25.36
N THR A 295 -26.02 4.28 26.62
CA THR A 295 -25.17 3.64 27.65
C THR A 295 -25.75 2.32 28.14
N ASN A 296 -25.51 1.24 27.38
CA ASN A 296 -25.56 -0.09 27.95
C ASN A 296 -24.22 -0.34 28.69
N LYS A 297 -24.27 -0.23 30.01
CA LYS A 297 -23.16 -0.48 30.93
C LYS A 297 -23.30 -1.90 31.48
N SER A 298 -22.33 -2.75 31.18
CA SER A 298 -21.96 -3.89 32.03
C SER A 298 -20.44 -4.05 31.99
N ARG A 299 -19.77 -3.35 32.90
CA ARG A 299 -18.44 -3.73 33.40
C ARG A 299 -18.68 -4.75 34.50
N GLU A 300 -18.35 -6.02 34.25
CA GLU A 300 -18.11 -6.99 35.30
C GLU A 300 -16.62 -7.33 35.33
N SER A 301 -16.07 -7.27 36.53
CA SER A 301 -14.69 -7.59 36.90
C SER A 301 -14.35 -9.04 36.59
N ALA A 302 -13.12 -9.28 36.12
CA ALA A 302 -12.56 -10.61 35.90
C ALA A 302 -12.52 -11.44 37.21
N PRO A 303 -12.88 -12.74 37.19
CA PRO A 303 -12.66 -13.60 38.32
C PRO A 303 -11.19 -14.05 38.36
N VAL A 304 -10.54 -13.84 39.50
CA VAL A 304 -9.30 -14.51 39.91
C VAL A 304 -9.71 -15.76 40.67
N TYR A 305 -9.23 -16.95 40.27
CA TYR A 305 -9.14 -18.13 41.13
C TYR A 305 -8.11 -19.14 40.54
N PRO A 306 -7.58 -20.07 41.36
CA PRO A 306 -6.15 -20.39 41.39
C PRO A 306 -5.90 -21.83 40.92
N THR A 307 -4.65 -22.20 40.60
CA THR A 307 -4.17 -23.59 40.83
C THR A 307 -2.69 -23.74 40.48
N SER A 308 -2.02 -24.55 41.30
CA SER A 308 -0.60 -24.88 41.29
C SER A 308 -0.25 -25.97 40.26
N SER A 309 0.87 -25.83 39.55
CA SER A 309 1.75 -26.99 39.26
C SER A 309 3.13 -26.54 38.76
N LYS A 310 4.18 -27.04 39.43
CA LYS A 310 5.56 -27.11 38.96
C LYS A 310 5.70 -28.35 38.06
N SER A 311 6.37 -28.20 36.91
CA SER A 311 6.85 -29.23 35.96
C SER A 311 5.89 -29.85 34.91
N GLY A 312 6.26 -29.69 33.62
CA GLY A 312 6.13 -30.66 32.52
C GLY A 312 4.76 -30.89 31.87
N THR A 313 4.63 -31.26 30.60
CA THR A 313 5.59 -31.97 29.72
C THR A 313 5.67 -31.44 28.28
N LYS A 314 6.87 -31.62 27.73
CA LYS A 314 7.36 -31.28 26.40
C LYS A 314 7.09 -32.45 25.45
N ASN A 315 6.70 -32.18 24.20
CA ASN A 315 6.69 -33.19 23.13
C ASN A 315 7.55 -32.70 21.95
N TRP A 316 8.45 -33.58 21.51
CA TRP A 316 9.78 -33.29 20.94
C TRP A 316 9.93 -33.54 19.43
N ASP A 317 8.83 -33.59 18.67
CA ASP A 317 8.87 -34.34 17.40
C ASP A 317 9.00 -33.52 16.10
N LYS A 318 9.35 -32.22 16.15
CA LYS A 318 9.57 -31.42 14.91
C LYS A 318 10.72 -30.40 15.00
N LEU A 319 11.81 -30.81 15.65
CA LEU A 319 13.08 -30.07 15.74
C LEU A 319 14.22 -30.80 15.02
N ALA A 320 13.90 -31.48 13.91
CA ALA A 320 14.91 -31.94 12.98
C ALA A 320 14.58 -31.35 11.60
N ASP A 321 15.49 -30.48 11.19
CA ASP A 321 15.83 -30.18 9.80
C ASP A 321 15.27 -28.87 9.20
N GLU A 322 16.12 -27.86 9.42
CA GLU A 322 16.66 -26.95 8.39
C GLU A 322 16.22 -25.47 8.41
N GLU A 323 17.17 -24.66 8.91
CA GLU A 323 17.69 -23.38 8.37
C GLU A 323 16.68 -22.23 8.16
N ALA A 324 16.64 -21.26 9.08
CA ALA A 324 17.58 -20.13 9.26
C ALA A 324 17.21 -18.89 8.41
N ASP A 325 17.13 -17.78 9.15
CA ASP A 325 17.29 -16.38 8.73
C ASP A 325 16.07 -15.61 8.16
N ASN A 326 15.28 -15.03 9.07
CA ASN A 326 15.44 -13.62 9.45
C ASN A 326 14.26 -13.20 10.35
N GLU A 327 14.46 -13.22 11.66
CA GLU A 327 13.70 -12.35 12.55
C GLU A 327 14.65 -11.33 13.16
N GLU A 328 14.36 -10.07 12.84
CA GLU A 328 15.01 -8.86 13.31
C GLU A 328 14.85 -8.78 14.84
N ILE A 329 15.80 -9.36 15.56
CA ILE A 329 15.92 -9.22 17.01
C ILE A 329 16.31 -7.78 17.30
N ARG A 330 15.36 -7.01 17.85
CA ARG A 330 15.60 -5.73 18.52
C ARG A 330 16.77 -5.88 19.51
N GLY A 331 17.92 -5.30 19.20
CA GLY A 331 19.09 -5.24 20.07
C GLY A 331 19.72 -3.86 19.97
N ASP A 332 19.98 -3.25 21.13
CA ASP A 332 20.57 -1.92 21.37
C ASP A 332 21.77 -1.59 20.46
N GLU A 333 22.10 -0.30 20.35
CA GLU A 333 23.25 0.26 19.61
C GLU A 333 24.57 -0.53 19.78
N THR A 334 24.73 -1.24 20.90
CA THR A 334 25.84 -2.16 21.20
C THR A 334 25.93 -3.34 20.22
N SER A 335 24.82 -3.97 19.86
CA SER A 335 24.78 -5.08 18.90
C SER A 335 25.21 -4.64 17.50
N HIS A 336 24.80 -3.43 17.10
CA HIS A 336 25.20 -2.84 15.83
C HIS A 336 26.71 -2.51 15.81
N PHE A 337 27.27 -2.05 16.93
CA PHE A 337 28.72 -1.85 17.08
C PHE A 337 29.51 -3.15 16.91
N PHE A 338 29.09 -4.24 17.55
CA PHE A 338 29.77 -5.55 17.42
C PHE A 338 29.63 -6.16 16.02
N GLN A 339 28.46 -6.02 15.37
CA GLN A 339 28.27 -6.48 13.99
C GLN A 339 29.20 -5.75 13.01
N LYS A 340 29.37 -4.43 13.18
CA LYS A 340 30.29 -3.65 12.35
C LYS A 340 31.75 -4.04 12.59
N LEU A 341 32.14 -4.20 13.86
CA LEU A 341 33.50 -4.62 14.24
C LEU A 341 33.84 -6.01 13.69
N TYR A 342 32.90 -6.95 13.72
CA TYR A 342 33.12 -8.30 13.19
C TYR A 342 33.19 -8.33 11.66
N LYS A 343 32.35 -7.53 10.99
CA LYS A 343 32.28 -7.47 9.51
C LYS A 343 33.56 -6.93 8.88
N ASP A 344 34.21 -5.96 9.53
CA ASP A 344 35.42 -5.30 9.03
C ASP A 344 36.72 -5.97 9.55
N ALA A 345 36.63 -7.00 10.39
CA ALA A 345 37.77 -7.72 10.97
C ALA A 345 38.36 -8.80 10.04
N SER A 346 39.66 -9.05 10.15
CA SER A 346 40.32 -10.14 9.43
C SER A 346 39.87 -11.52 9.97
N PRO A 347 40.02 -12.61 9.19
CA PRO A 347 39.60 -13.95 9.63
C PRO A 347 40.20 -14.39 10.98
N ASP A 348 41.45 -14.02 11.24
CA ASP A 348 42.12 -14.32 12.52
C ASP A 348 41.55 -13.47 13.66
N GLN A 349 41.20 -12.21 13.40
CA GLN A 349 40.55 -11.34 14.38
C GLN A 349 39.12 -11.81 14.70
N GLN A 350 38.36 -12.25 13.70
CA GLN A 350 37.03 -12.83 13.89
C GLN A 350 37.07 -14.09 14.76
N ARG A 351 38.07 -14.95 14.53
CA ARG A 351 38.32 -16.13 15.35
C ARG A 351 38.68 -15.75 16.79
N ALA A 352 39.52 -14.74 16.97
CA ALA A 352 39.90 -14.24 18.29
C ALA A 352 38.69 -13.71 19.07
N MET A 353 37.87 -12.90 18.40
CA MET A 353 36.67 -12.31 18.97
C MET A 353 35.65 -13.37 19.40
N MET A 354 35.41 -14.35 18.54
CA MET A 354 34.45 -15.41 18.82
C MET A 354 34.93 -16.31 19.96
N LYS A 355 36.21 -16.69 19.97
CA LYS A 355 36.80 -17.50 21.03
C LYS A 355 36.80 -16.77 22.37
N SER A 356 37.27 -15.52 22.42
CA SER A 356 37.31 -14.75 23.67
C SER A 356 35.92 -14.49 24.23
N TYR A 357 34.95 -14.20 23.36
CA TYR A 357 33.56 -13.96 23.77
C TYR A 357 32.92 -15.23 24.33
N GLN A 358 33.14 -16.38 23.68
CA GLN A 358 32.57 -17.65 24.11
C GLN A 358 33.22 -18.16 25.41
N GLU A 359 34.54 -18.09 25.55
CA GLU A 359 35.25 -18.55 26.76
C GLU A 359 35.01 -17.66 27.97
N SER A 360 34.87 -16.34 27.76
CA SER A 360 34.62 -15.38 28.85
C SER A 360 33.15 -15.26 29.24
N GLY A 361 32.26 -16.06 28.65
CA GLY A 361 30.81 -15.95 28.87
C GLY A 361 30.23 -14.60 28.45
N GLY A 362 30.84 -13.95 27.46
CA GLY A 362 30.40 -12.69 26.89
C GLY A 362 30.91 -11.42 27.60
N THR A 363 31.89 -11.57 28.50
CA THR A 363 32.42 -10.44 29.30
C THR A 363 33.70 -9.82 28.73
N VAL A 364 34.47 -10.57 27.91
CA VAL A 364 35.76 -10.14 27.36
C VAL A 364 35.78 -10.33 25.84
N LEU A 365 36.20 -9.29 25.12
CA LEU A 365 36.36 -9.32 23.66
C LEU A 365 37.79 -8.93 23.27
N SER A 366 38.50 -9.83 22.57
CA SER A 366 39.86 -9.60 22.08
C SER A 366 39.94 -9.82 20.58
N THR A 367 40.69 -8.98 19.89
CA THR A 367 40.95 -9.08 18.43
C THR A 367 42.27 -9.77 18.12
N ASP A 368 43.10 -10.11 19.11
CA ASP A 368 44.47 -10.59 18.88
C ASP A 368 44.58 -12.11 19.00
N TRP A 369 44.47 -12.82 17.87
CA TRP A 369 44.55 -14.29 17.83
C TRP A 369 45.84 -14.86 18.45
N LYS A 370 46.98 -14.15 18.33
CA LYS A 370 48.26 -14.58 18.92
C LYS A 370 48.23 -14.66 20.45
N ASN A 371 47.35 -13.89 21.10
CA ASN A 371 47.25 -13.86 22.56
C ASN A 371 46.17 -14.82 23.08
N VAL A 372 45.05 -14.95 22.36
CA VAL A 372 43.90 -15.76 22.78
C VAL A 372 43.84 -17.14 22.12
N GLY A 373 44.63 -17.40 21.09
CA GLY A 373 44.65 -18.68 20.37
C GLY A 373 45.08 -19.85 21.27
N ASP A 374 46.11 -19.64 22.10
CA ASP A 374 46.69 -20.68 22.96
C ASP A 374 46.33 -20.54 24.45
N LYS A 375 45.65 -19.46 24.84
CA LYS A 375 45.27 -19.17 26.23
C LYS A 375 43.76 -19.18 26.40
N THR A 376 43.28 -19.67 27.54
CA THR A 376 41.87 -19.58 27.93
C THR A 376 41.56 -18.19 28.46
N VAL A 377 40.49 -17.58 27.95
CA VAL A 377 40.06 -16.24 28.38
C VAL A 377 39.13 -16.35 29.59
N VAL A 378 39.61 -15.92 30.76
CA VAL A 378 38.84 -15.92 32.01
C VAL A 378 37.78 -14.80 31.99
N PRO A 379 36.54 -15.04 32.47
CA PRO A 379 35.52 -14.01 32.59
C PRO A 379 35.98 -12.82 33.45
N GLN A 380 35.84 -11.60 32.94
CA GLN A 380 36.06 -10.35 33.69
C GLN A 380 34.78 -9.52 33.67
N PRO A 381 33.85 -9.78 34.61
CA PRO A 381 32.61 -9.03 34.67
C PRO A 381 32.84 -7.55 35.03
N PRO A 382 31.95 -6.63 34.60
CA PRO A 382 32.02 -5.22 34.98
C PRO A 382 31.97 -5.01 36.49
N ASN A 383 32.58 -3.92 36.98
CA ASN A 383 32.63 -3.59 38.41
C ASN A 383 31.25 -3.69 39.07
N GLY A 384 31.14 -4.54 40.10
CA GLY A 384 29.89 -4.79 40.84
C GLY A 384 29.12 -6.06 40.45
N MET A 385 29.63 -6.84 39.49
CA MET A 385 29.05 -8.14 39.11
C MET A 385 30.06 -9.27 39.36
N GLU A 386 29.61 -10.39 39.95
CA GLU A 386 30.42 -11.59 40.15
C GLU A 386 30.02 -12.67 39.14
N ALA A 387 31.00 -13.27 38.47
CA ALA A 387 30.76 -14.39 37.56
C ALA A 387 30.40 -15.64 38.39
N LYS A 388 29.21 -16.19 38.18
CA LYS A 388 28.82 -17.47 38.77
C LYS A 388 29.30 -18.62 37.87
N GLU A 389 30.11 -19.51 38.42
CA GLU A 389 30.38 -20.82 37.82
C GLU A 389 29.13 -21.69 37.98
N TYR A 390 28.65 -22.27 36.87
CA TYR A 390 27.49 -23.16 36.81
C TYR A 390 27.90 -24.54 36.31
#